data_AF-A0A2G8RC03-F1
#
_entry.id   AF-A0A2G8RC03-F1
#
_cell.length_a   1.000
_cell.length_b   1.000
_cell.length_c   1.000
_cell.angle_alpha   90.00
_cell.angle_beta   90.00
_cell.angle_gamma   90.00
#
_symmetry.space_group_name_H-M   'P 1'
#
loop_
_entity.id
_entity.type
_entity.pdbx_description
1 polymer ?
#
loop_
_entity_poly.entity_id
_entity_poly.type
_entity_poly.pdbx_seq_one_letter_code
_entity_poly.pdbx_strand_id
1 'polypeptide(L)'
;MKNFIGVGNRVTLTATSAVTSGQPVLFASLFGIAENAAAIGDPLVLVLNGIFDLTKTASQAWTVGQLIYWDVATSRVTSTVATNKLIGVAVLAVGGGAGETTGRVRLTAASAN
;
A
#
# COMPACT_ATOMS: atom_id res chain seq x y z
N MET A 1 -0.04 -16.19 -25.69
CA MET A 1 1.36 -16.21 -25.20
C MET A 1 1.53 -17.43 -24.30
N LYS A 2 2.54 -18.29 -24.54
CA LYS A 2 2.72 -19.54 -23.77
C LYS A 2 3.15 -19.36 -22.30
N ASN A 3 3.43 -18.12 -21.87
CA ASN A 3 3.87 -17.78 -20.51
C ASN A 3 3.01 -16.68 -19.84
N PHE A 4 1.84 -16.37 -20.40
CA PHE A 4 0.95 -15.38 -19.78
C PHE A 4 0.12 -16.05 -18.69
N ILE A 5 0.38 -15.72 -17.43
CA ILE A 5 -0.33 -16.27 -16.27
C ILE A 5 -1.53 -15.39 -15.87
N GLY A 6 -1.44 -14.07 -16.08
CA GLY A 6 -2.52 -13.14 -15.77
C GLY A 6 -2.08 -11.68 -15.78
N VAL A 7 -3.02 -10.76 -15.57
CA VAL A 7 -2.78 -9.31 -15.61
C VAL A 7 -1.95 -8.81 -14.41
N GLY A 8 -1.89 -9.56 -13.31
CA GLY A 8 -1.07 -9.24 -12.14
C GLY A 8 -1.61 -8.11 -11.25
N ASN A 9 -2.79 -7.57 -11.56
CA ASN A 9 -3.48 -6.56 -10.75
C ASN A 9 -3.88 -7.07 -9.37
N ARG A 10 -4.22 -8.36 -9.32
CA ARG A 10 -4.58 -9.10 -8.11
C ARG A 10 -3.72 -10.34 -8.04
N VAL A 11 -3.13 -10.59 -6.88
CA VAL A 11 -2.30 -11.77 -6.64
C VAL A 11 -2.80 -12.46 -5.39
N THR A 12 -3.04 -13.76 -5.51
CA THR A 12 -3.40 -14.62 -4.38
C THR A 12 -2.12 -15.14 -3.74
N LEU A 13 -1.94 -14.86 -2.46
CA LEU A 13 -0.83 -15.33 -1.63
C LEU A 13 -1.39 -16.06 -0.40
N THR A 14 -0.56 -16.84 0.28
CA THR A 14 -0.92 -17.42 1.57
C THR A 14 -0.66 -16.40 2.67
N ALA A 15 -1.66 -16.11 3.49
CA ALA A 15 -1.54 -15.14 4.58
C ALA A 15 -0.55 -15.64 5.66
N THR A 16 0.44 -14.83 6.00
CA THR A 16 1.42 -15.09 7.08
C THR A 16 0.95 -14.59 8.44
N SER A 17 -0.05 -13.71 8.45
CA SER A 17 -0.73 -13.15 9.62
C SER A 17 -2.23 -13.09 9.34
N ALA A 18 -3.05 -12.94 10.38
CA ALA A 18 -4.46 -12.64 10.19
C ALA A 18 -4.60 -11.23 9.59
N VAL A 19 -5.32 -11.12 8.48
CA VAL A 19 -5.52 -9.88 7.73
C VAL A 19 -7.01 -9.63 7.55
N THR A 20 -7.41 -8.37 7.68
CA THR A 20 -8.78 -7.92 7.41
C THR A 20 -8.90 -7.31 6.02
N SER A 21 -10.10 -7.37 5.42
CA SER A 21 -10.37 -6.71 4.14
C SER A 21 -10.11 -5.21 4.23
N GLY A 22 -9.45 -4.65 3.21
CA GLY A 22 -9.06 -3.24 3.15
C GLY A 22 -7.75 -2.91 3.87
N GLN A 23 -7.14 -3.88 4.56
CA GLN A 23 -5.89 -3.66 5.27
C GLN A 23 -4.70 -3.60 4.29
N PRO A 24 -3.78 -2.62 4.45
CA PRO A 24 -2.52 -2.62 3.72
C PRO A 24 -1.62 -3.76 4.20
N VAL A 25 -1.05 -4.49 3.25
CA VAL A 25 -0.16 -5.63 3.52
C VAL A 25 1.11 -5.48 2.70
N LEU A 26 2.25 -5.66 3.38
CA LEU A 26 3.55 -5.74 2.74
C LEU A 26 4.08 -7.17 2.81
N PHE A 27 4.16 -7.83 1.66
CA PHE A 27 4.84 -9.11 1.46
C PHE A 27 6.21 -8.88 0.83
N ALA A 28 7.24 -8.70 1.67
CA ALA A 28 8.61 -8.36 1.25
C ALA A 28 8.66 -7.10 0.37
N SER A 29 8.60 -7.23 -0.95
CA SER A 29 8.56 -6.09 -1.90
C SER A 29 7.21 -5.92 -2.62
N LEU A 30 6.25 -6.81 -2.37
CA LEU A 30 4.88 -6.70 -2.86
C LEU A 30 4.05 -5.96 -1.81
N PHE A 31 3.65 -4.74 -2.13
CA PHE A 31 2.69 -3.98 -1.33
C PHE A 31 1.34 -3.99 -2.03
N GLY A 32 0.29 -4.27 -1.26
CA GLY A 32 -1.08 -4.26 -1.77
C GLY A 32 -2.10 -4.10 -0.68
N ILE A 33 -3.35 -3.96 -1.09
CA ILE A 33 -4.50 -3.91 -0.19
C ILE A 33 -5.20 -5.26 -0.20
N ALA A 34 -5.49 -5.79 0.98
CA ALA A 34 -6.26 -7.03 1.12
C ALA A 34 -7.68 -6.85 0.58
N GLU A 35 -8.08 -7.68 -0.39
CA GLU A 35 -9.45 -7.69 -0.91
C GLU A 35 -10.39 -8.51 -0.03
N ASN A 36 -9.88 -9.54 0.64
CA ASN A 36 -10.62 -10.39 1.55
C ASN A 36 -9.96 -10.46 2.91
N ALA A 37 -10.74 -10.78 3.94
CA ALA A 37 -10.17 -11.23 5.20
C ALA A 37 -9.61 -12.66 5.04
N ALA A 38 -8.47 -12.93 5.67
CA ALA A 38 -7.83 -14.24 5.65
C ALA A 38 -7.18 -14.51 7.02
N ALA A 39 -7.34 -15.73 7.55
CA ALA A 39 -6.58 -16.19 8.70
C ALA A 39 -5.19 -16.68 8.25
N ILE A 40 -4.31 -16.93 9.22
CA ILE A 40 -2.97 -17.48 8.93
C ILE A 40 -3.13 -18.80 8.17
N GLY A 41 -2.46 -18.93 7.03
CA GLY A 41 -2.52 -20.11 6.18
C GLY A 41 -3.62 -20.10 5.11
N ASP A 42 -4.57 -19.15 5.17
CA ASP A 42 -5.63 -19.03 4.17
C ASP A 42 -5.17 -18.25 2.91
N PRO A 43 -5.86 -18.44 1.77
CA PRO A 43 -5.64 -17.63 0.57
C PRO A 43 -6.09 -16.17 0.79
N LEU A 44 -5.15 -15.24 0.61
CA LEU A 44 -5.31 -13.81 0.66
C LEU A 44 -5.12 -13.20 -0.73
N VAL A 45 -6.11 -12.48 -1.22
CA VAL A 45 -6.03 -11.73 -2.47
C VAL A 45 -5.55 -10.31 -2.17
N LEU A 46 -4.41 -9.93 -2.76
CA LEU A 46 -3.86 -8.58 -2.69
C LEU A 46 -4.12 -7.82 -3.98
N VAL A 47 -4.65 -6.62 -3.86
CA VAL A 47 -4.78 -5.66 -4.96
C VAL A 47 -3.53 -4.79 -4.99
N LEU A 48 -2.74 -4.95 -6.05
CA LEU A 48 -1.41 -4.33 -6.21
C LEU A 48 -1.46 -2.99 -6.97
N ASN A 49 -2.59 -2.68 -7.58
CA ASN A 49 -2.79 -1.46 -8.35
C ASN A 49 -4.16 -0.84 -8.12
N GLY A 50 -4.24 0.48 -8.24
CA GLY A 50 -5.45 1.23 -7.98
C GLY A 50 -5.16 2.45 -7.12
N ILE A 51 -6.23 3.14 -6.73
CA ILE A 51 -6.17 4.33 -5.88
C ILE A 51 -6.86 3.98 -4.56
N PHE A 52 -6.15 4.13 -3.46
CA PHE A 52 -6.64 3.77 -2.14
C PHE A 52 -6.43 4.92 -1.15
N ASP A 53 -7.35 5.04 -0.22
CA ASP A 53 -7.24 5.96 0.92
C ASP A 53 -6.49 5.24 2.04
N LEU A 54 -5.31 5.76 2.40
CA LEU A 54 -4.38 5.17 3.37
C LEU A 54 -4.10 6.13 4.52
N THR A 55 -3.87 5.57 5.70
CA THR A 55 -3.57 6.35 6.91
C THR A 55 -2.16 6.92 6.84
N LYS A 56 -2.03 8.24 6.71
CA LYS A 56 -0.74 8.92 6.72
C LYS A 56 -0.22 9.23 8.11
N THR A 57 1.10 9.39 8.19
CA THR A 57 1.73 9.98 9.36
C THR A 57 1.23 11.42 9.54
N ALA A 58 0.81 11.75 10.76
CA ALA A 58 0.25 13.06 11.07
C ALA A 58 1.28 14.16 10.79
N SER A 59 0.80 15.39 10.61
CA SER A 59 1.65 16.57 10.44
C SER A 59 2.55 16.56 9.19
N GLN A 60 2.18 15.79 8.15
CA GLN A 60 2.88 15.77 6.86
C GLN A 60 1.99 16.30 5.74
N ALA A 61 2.38 17.40 5.09
CA ALA A 61 1.69 17.90 3.91
C ALA A 61 2.15 17.16 2.66
N TRP A 62 1.21 16.79 1.80
CA TRP A 62 1.48 16.08 0.55
C TRP A 62 0.98 16.87 -0.66
N THR A 63 1.73 16.77 -1.74
CA THR A 63 1.39 17.34 -3.04
C THR A 63 1.01 16.24 -4.03
N VAL A 64 0.22 16.56 -5.04
CA VAL A 64 -0.13 15.61 -6.11
C VAL A 64 1.14 15.20 -6.86
N GLY A 65 1.30 13.89 -7.10
CA GLY A 65 2.48 13.31 -7.75
C GLY A 65 3.65 13.03 -6.81
N GLN A 66 3.56 13.40 -5.52
CA GLN A 66 4.60 13.15 -4.54
C GLN A 66 4.75 11.64 -4.30
N LEU A 67 6.00 11.17 -4.23
CA LEU A 67 6.30 9.78 -3.90
C LEU A 67 5.89 9.48 -2.46
N ILE A 68 5.13 8.40 -2.29
CA ILE A 68 4.64 7.94 -1.00
C ILE A 68 5.26 6.59 -0.68
N TYR A 69 5.67 6.47 0.57
CA TYR A 69 6.38 5.36 1.14
C TYR A 69 5.57 4.72 2.26
N TRP A 70 5.73 3.43 2.45
CA TRP A 70 5.21 2.66 3.56
C TRP A 70 6.26 2.55 4.67
N ASP A 71 5.85 2.95 5.87
CA ASP A 71 6.61 2.78 7.09
C ASP A 71 6.14 1.51 7.81
N VAL A 72 7.03 0.52 7.87
CA VAL A 72 6.77 -0.78 8.51
C VAL A 72 6.65 -0.66 10.03
N ALA A 73 7.34 0.31 10.64
CA ALA A 73 7.34 0.47 12.09
C ALA A 73 6.02 1.04 12.60
N THR A 74 5.43 1.99 11.86
CA THR A 74 4.18 2.65 12.26
C THR A 74 2.94 2.12 11.53
N SER A 75 3.13 1.25 10.53
CA SER A 75 2.06 0.77 9.63
C SER A 75 1.26 1.92 9.01
N ARG A 76 1.97 2.98 8.62
CA ARG A 76 1.42 4.20 8.03
C ARG A 76 2.16 4.55 6.76
N VAL A 77 1.52 5.41 5.97
CA VAL A 77 2.13 5.98 4.78
C VAL A 77 2.78 7.33 5.08
N THR A 78 3.95 7.55 4.53
CA THR A 78 4.76 8.76 4.74
C THR A 78 5.41 9.21 3.45
N SER A 79 5.73 10.49 3.34
CA SER A 79 6.52 11.01 2.24
C SER A 79 8.02 11.03 2.51
N THR A 80 8.46 10.57 3.68
CA THR A 80 9.86 10.61 4.08
C THR A 80 10.65 9.49 3.39
N VAL A 81 11.60 9.90 2.55
CA VAL A 81 12.59 9.00 1.92
C VAL A 81 13.60 8.59 2.99
N ALA A 82 13.50 7.35 3.47
CA ALA A 82 14.42 6.78 4.44
C ALA A 82 14.52 5.27 4.18
N THR A 83 14.46 4.44 5.22
CA THR A 83 14.30 2.98 5.10
C THR A 83 12.89 2.55 4.67
N ASN A 84 11.98 3.51 4.47
CA ASN A 84 10.60 3.28 4.10
C ASN A 84 10.47 2.77 2.67
N LYS A 85 9.56 1.84 2.44
CA LYS A 85 9.38 1.19 1.14
C LYS A 85 8.55 2.08 0.23
N LEU A 86 9.03 2.44 -0.96
CA LEU A 86 8.18 3.16 -1.93
C LEU A 86 6.91 2.34 -2.22
N ILE A 87 5.73 2.93 -2.28
CA ILE A 87 4.49 2.18 -2.59
C ILE A 87 3.68 2.79 -3.72
N GLY A 88 3.96 4.04 -4.06
CA GLY A 88 3.20 4.72 -5.09
C GLY A 88 3.34 6.23 -5.03
N VAL A 89 2.32 6.91 -5.53
CA VAL A 89 2.26 8.37 -5.64
C VAL A 89 0.97 8.92 -5.07
N ALA A 90 1.04 10.08 -4.42
CA ALA A 90 -0.15 10.79 -3.98
C ALA A 90 -0.93 11.31 -5.20
N VAL A 91 -2.25 11.11 -5.22
CA VAL A 91 -3.12 11.63 -6.28
C VAL A 91 -3.95 12.82 -5.84
N LEU A 92 -3.91 13.17 -4.55
CA LEU A 92 -4.64 14.27 -3.95
C LEU A 92 -3.72 15.00 -2.98
N ALA A 93 -3.78 16.33 -2.98
CA ALA A 93 -3.01 17.15 -2.05
C ALA A 93 -3.64 17.11 -0.66
N VAL A 94 -2.84 16.85 0.37
CA VAL A 94 -3.32 16.73 1.75
C VAL A 94 -2.62 17.74 2.63
N GLY A 95 -3.38 18.39 3.51
CA GLY A 95 -2.84 19.35 4.46
C GLY A 95 -1.87 18.72 5.47
N GLY A 96 -0.99 19.56 6.02
CA GLY A 96 -0.07 19.19 7.10
C GLY A 96 -0.70 19.22 8.49
N GLY A 97 -2.03 19.24 8.62
CA GLY A 97 -2.71 19.25 9.91
C GLY A 97 -2.64 17.88 10.60
N ALA A 98 -2.68 17.86 11.94
CA ALA A 98 -2.71 16.61 12.71
C ALA A 98 -4.01 15.81 12.50
N GLY A 99 -5.12 16.48 12.15
CA GLY A 99 -6.40 15.84 11.80
C GLY A 99 -6.46 15.30 10.37
N GLU A 100 -5.53 15.72 9.50
CA GLU A 100 -5.45 15.28 8.12
C GLU A 100 -4.67 13.96 8.08
N THR A 101 -5.31 12.84 8.42
CA THR A 101 -4.64 11.54 8.55
C THR A 101 -4.94 10.59 7.41
N THR A 102 -5.77 10.97 6.44
CA THR A 102 -6.08 10.14 5.26
C THR A 102 -5.41 10.73 4.03
N GLY A 103 -4.67 9.90 3.30
CA GLY A 103 -4.01 10.28 2.05
C GLY A 103 -4.35 9.31 0.93
N ARG A 104 -4.70 9.85 -0.23
CA ARG A 104 -5.08 9.06 -1.39
C ARG A 104 -3.86 8.74 -2.25
N VAL A 105 -3.55 7.46 -2.38
CA VAL A 105 -2.32 6.97 -3.03
C VAL A 105 -2.66 6.05 -4.18
N ARG A 106 -2.08 6.33 -5.36
CA ARG A 106 -2.06 5.38 -6.47
C ARG A 106 -0.94 4.38 -6.24
N LEU A 107 -1.30 3.11 -6.05
CA LEU A 107 -0.33 2.03 -5.85
C LEU A 107 0.38 1.65 -7.14
N THR A 108 1.64 1.24 -6.99
CA THR A 108 2.44 0.61 -8.03
C THR A 108 2.76 -0.83 -7.63
N ALA A 109 2.65 -1.77 -8.58
CA ALA A 109 2.61 -3.20 -8.29
C ALA A 109 3.92 -3.79 -7.74
N ALA A 110 5.05 -3.15 -8.02
CA ALA A 110 6.32 -3.46 -7.43
C ALA A 110 7.15 -2.18 -7.34
N SER A 111 7.82 -2.00 -6.21
CA SER A 111 8.76 -0.92 -6.00
C SER A 111 10.09 -1.51 -5.54
N ALA A 112 11.18 -1.12 -6.20
CA ALA A 112 12.51 -1.30 -5.63
C ALA A 112 12.72 -0.22 -4.55
N ASN A 113 13.53 -0.54 -3.55
CA ASN A 113 14.07 0.48 -2.64
C ASN A 113 15.27 1.16 -3.30
#